data_AF-A0A494XZ38-F1
#
_entry.id   AF-A0A494XZ38-F1
#
_cell.length_a   1.000
_cell.length_b   1.000
_cell.length_c   1.000
_cell.angle_alpha   90.00
_cell.angle_beta   90.00
_cell.angle_gamma   90.00
#
_symmetry.space_group_name_H-M   'P 1'
#
loop_
_entity.id
_entity.type
_entity.pdbx_description
1 polymer ?
#
loop_
_entity_poly.entity_id
_entity_poly.type
_entity_poly.pdbx_seq_one_letter_code
_entity_poly.pdbx_strand_id
1 'polypeptide(L)'
;MRSLCVERPENLSFATTLSSGSCRSDPRRAASLLKAWKSMNHNRFRTIFSRRLGMCIAVAEVAKGQGKESGRRASMGRPSSARVVSSMRALALALCIAEPMLSHAQSLPTGGQVQAGNANISQTGTTMNINQSSQRAVIDWNTFNVGQGNTVRFNQPNTQAQTLNRVTGAEASQIQGSLLANGQVLIQNANGVLFGNGAVVNVGALLATTKSIDANAFMAGDPLELKSTGVN
;
A
#
# COMPACT_ATOMS: atom_id res chain seq x y z
N MET A 1 32.03 -24.02 53.64
CA MET A 1 31.15 -22.89 53.27
C MET A 1 30.97 -22.93 51.76
N ARG A 2 29.76 -23.29 51.30
CA ARG A 2 29.19 -23.32 49.94
C ARG A 2 30.02 -23.91 48.77
N SER A 3 29.77 -25.21 48.58
CA SER A 3 29.70 -25.97 47.30
C SER A 3 28.72 -25.27 46.32
N LEU A 4 28.80 -25.36 44.98
CA LEU A 4 28.71 -26.56 44.14
C LEU A 4 29.04 -26.23 42.67
N CYS A 5 29.60 -27.23 41.96
CA CYS A 5 29.67 -27.36 40.50
C CYS A 5 28.29 -27.28 39.81
N VAL A 6 28.28 -26.87 38.53
CA VAL A 6 27.22 -27.28 37.59
C VAL A 6 27.88 -27.63 36.24
N GLU A 7 27.78 -28.91 35.89
CA GLU A 7 28.09 -29.49 34.57
C GLU A 7 26.91 -29.35 33.59
N ARG A 8 27.22 -29.59 32.30
CA ARG A 8 26.38 -29.66 31.08
C ARG A 8 25.24 -30.73 31.12
N PRO A 9 24.65 -31.18 29.98
CA PRO A 9 23.90 -30.53 28.86
C PRO A 9 22.49 -31.19 28.67
N GLU A 10 21.76 -30.83 27.59
CA GLU A 10 21.05 -31.73 26.64
C GLU A 10 19.69 -31.20 26.11
N ASN A 11 19.49 -31.48 24.81
CA ASN A 11 18.26 -31.41 24.02
C ASN A 11 17.13 -32.21 24.68
N LEU A 12 15.86 -31.90 24.35
CA LEU A 12 14.88 -32.90 23.89
C LEU A 12 13.58 -32.26 23.39
N SER A 13 13.20 -32.68 22.18
CA SER A 13 11.90 -32.57 21.55
C SER A 13 10.87 -33.44 22.28
N PHE A 14 9.62 -32.98 22.41
CA PHE A 14 8.47 -33.87 22.60
C PHE A 14 7.28 -33.36 21.78
N ALA A 15 7.04 -34.04 20.65
CA ALA A 15 5.71 -34.23 20.12
C ALA A 15 5.02 -35.33 20.93
N THR A 16 3.75 -35.16 21.30
CA THR A 16 2.86 -36.30 21.61
C THR A 16 1.43 -35.96 21.23
N THR A 17 0.92 -36.88 20.42
CA THR A 17 -0.38 -37.04 19.79
C THR A 17 -1.49 -37.29 20.82
N LEU A 18 -2.66 -36.65 20.65
CA LEU A 18 -3.96 -37.13 21.14
C LEU A 18 -4.96 -36.83 20.02
N SER A 19 -5.26 -37.82 19.17
CA SER A 19 -6.34 -38.80 19.34
C SER A 19 -7.72 -38.19 19.09
N SER A 20 -8.31 -38.62 17.98
CA SER A 20 -9.67 -38.34 17.53
C SER A 20 -10.72 -38.71 18.58
N GLY A 21 -11.57 -37.74 18.93
CA GLY A 21 -12.79 -37.95 19.70
C GLY A 21 -13.87 -37.00 19.21
N SER A 22 -14.80 -37.53 18.41
CA SER A 22 -16.08 -36.93 18.09
C SER A 22 -16.78 -36.47 19.37
N CYS A 23 -17.10 -35.18 19.48
CA CYS A 23 -18.03 -34.69 20.49
C CYS A 23 -18.82 -33.50 19.96
N ARG A 24 -20.12 -33.77 19.75
CA ARG A 24 -21.26 -32.85 19.67
C ARG A 24 -20.97 -31.42 20.14
N SER A 25 -21.38 -30.46 19.32
CA SER A 25 -21.53 -29.05 19.64
C SER A 25 -22.43 -28.86 20.87
N ASP A 26 -21.82 -28.64 22.04
CA ASP A 26 -22.49 -28.18 23.26
C ASP A 26 -22.43 -26.64 23.32
N PRO A 27 -23.57 -25.92 23.22
CA PRO A 27 -23.60 -24.46 23.25
C PRO A 27 -23.20 -23.85 24.60
N ARG A 28 -22.97 -24.63 25.67
CA ARG A 28 -22.65 -24.11 27.00
C ARG A 28 -21.18 -23.76 27.24
N ARG A 29 -20.26 -24.09 26.32
CA ARG A 29 -18.84 -23.68 26.41
C ARG A 29 -18.50 -22.34 25.75
N ALA A 30 -19.38 -21.76 24.92
CA ALA A 30 -19.17 -20.44 24.33
C ALA A 30 -19.37 -19.27 25.33
N ALA A 31 -20.09 -19.51 26.43
CA ALA A 31 -20.41 -18.46 27.40
C ALA A 31 -19.31 -18.20 28.45
N SER A 32 -18.33 -19.10 28.63
CA SER A 32 -17.25 -18.89 29.61
C SER A 32 -16.07 -18.09 29.05
N LEU A 33 -15.83 -18.13 27.73
CA LEU A 33 -14.75 -17.36 27.08
C LEU A 33 -15.17 -15.92 26.73
N LEU A 34 -16.47 -15.64 26.58
CA LEU A 34 -17.00 -14.28 26.54
C LEU A 34 -17.02 -13.58 27.91
N LYS A 35 -17.02 -14.33 29.02
CA LYS A 35 -16.86 -13.78 30.38
C LYS A 35 -15.40 -13.47 30.75
N ALA A 36 -14.44 -14.19 30.18
CA ALA A 36 -13.02 -13.93 30.41
C ALA A 36 -12.51 -12.68 29.66
N TRP A 37 -13.04 -12.37 28.47
CA TRP A 37 -12.71 -11.13 27.76
C TRP A 37 -13.39 -9.88 28.35
N LYS A 38 -14.56 -10.04 29.00
CA LYS A 38 -15.24 -8.98 29.74
C LYS A 38 -14.59 -8.62 31.09
N SER A 39 -13.44 -9.22 31.41
CA SER A 39 -12.75 -9.13 32.71
C SER A 39 -11.44 -8.34 32.68
N MET A 40 -11.00 -7.80 31.54
CA MET A 40 -9.82 -6.92 31.48
C MET A 40 -10.28 -5.47 31.21
N ASN A 41 -10.18 -4.61 32.24
CA ASN A 41 -10.41 -3.15 32.23
C ASN A 41 -11.81 -2.60 32.57
N HIS A 42 -12.63 -3.32 33.33
CA HIS A 42 -14.00 -2.86 33.63
C HIS A 42 -14.14 -1.66 34.61
N ASN A 43 -13.08 -0.90 34.91
CA ASN A 43 -13.14 0.26 35.82
C ASN A 43 -12.03 1.32 35.63
N ARG A 44 -11.40 1.43 34.44
CA ARG A 44 -10.32 2.44 34.23
C ARG A 44 -10.66 3.58 33.28
N PHE A 45 -11.62 3.37 32.38
CA PHE A 45 -11.97 4.37 31.36
C PHE A 45 -13.48 4.39 31.17
N ARG A 46 -14.04 5.59 30.99
CA ARG A 46 -15.41 5.76 30.50
C ARG A 46 -15.37 6.36 29.10
N THR A 47 -16.37 6.02 28.30
CA THR A 47 -16.53 6.59 26.97
C THR A 47 -17.34 7.88 27.06
N ILE A 48 -16.78 9.00 26.59
CA ILE A 48 -17.50 10.28 26.46
C ILE A 48 -17.67 10.60 24.97
N PHE A 49 -18.88 11.01 24.58
CA PHE A 49 -19.14 11.52 23.23
C PHE A 49 -18.62 12.96 23.10
N SER A 50 -17.70 13.21 22.16
CA SER A 50 -17.17 14.54 21.88
C SER A 50 -17.95 15.20 20.74
N ARG A 51 -18.66 16.31 21.04
CA ARG A 51 -19.39 17.08 20.01
C ARG A 51 -18.47 17.72 18.97
N ARG A 52 -17.21 17.98 19.32
CA ARG A 52 -16.23 18.58 18.39
C ARG A 52 -15.70 17.57 17.37
N LEU A 53 -15.61 16.29 17.75
CA LEU A 53 -15.01 15.23 16.94
C LEU A 53 -16.05 14.27 16.35
N GLY A 54 -17.33 14.37 16.75
CA GLY A 54 -18.40 13.51 16.25
C GLY A 54 -18.25 12.04 16.64
N MET A 55 -17.39 11.70 17.60
CA MET A 55 -17.06 10.33 17.96
C MET A 55 -16.93 10.13 19.48
N CYS A 56 -17.05 8.87 19.90
CA CYS A 56 -16.85 8.41 21.26
C CYS A 56 -15.36 8.23 21.57
N ILE A 57 -14.87 8.87 22.64
CA ILE A 57 -13.46 8.85 23.03
C ILE A 57 -13.34 8.22 24.42
N ALA A 58 -12.31 7.40 24.63
CA ALA A 58 -11.98 6.85 25.94
C ALA A 58 -11.33 7.93 26.82
N VAL A 59 -11.91 8.17 28.00
CA VAL A 59 -11.42 9.18 28.96
C VAL A 59 -11.24 8.53 30.32
N ALA A 60 -10.21 8.95 31.06
CA ALA A 60 -10.00 8.55 32.45
C ALA A 60 -11.24 8.90 33.31
N GLU A 61 -11.55 8.04 34.28
CA GLU A 61 -12.75 8.11 35.13
C GLU A 61 -12.92 9.43 35.91
N VAL A 62 -11.86 10.22 36.07
CA VAL A 62 -11.88 11.45 36.87
C VAL A 62 -12.37 12.68 36.10
N ALA A 63 -12.43 12.64 34.76
CA ALA A 63 -12.90 13.81 34.01
C ALA A 63 -14.40 14.11 34.30
N LYS A 64 -14.84 15.35 34.16
CA LYS A 64 -16.26 15.70 34.33
C LYS A 64 -16.91 15.75 32.95
N GLY A 65 -17.95 14.95 32.73
CA GLY A 65 -18.79 15.07 31.54
C GLY A 65 -19.63 16.35 31.64
N GLN A 66 -19.74 17.12 30.56
CA GLN A 66 -20.64 18.28 30.56
C GLN A 66 -22.10 17.81 30.55
N GLY A 67 -22.84 18.29 31.54
CA GLY A 67 -24.25 17.97 31.75
C GLY A 67 -25.11 18.29 30.53
N LYS A 68 -26.21 17.55 30.43
CA LYS A 68 -27.22 17.65 29.36
C LYS A 68 -27.98 18.96 29.52
N GLU A 69 -27.71 19.94 28.66
CA GLU A 69 -28.50 21.17 28.61
C GLU A 69 -29.90 20.83 28.08
N SER A 70 -30.93 21.20 28.85
CA SER A 70 -32.33 21.02 28.47
C SER A 70 -32.64 21.96 27.31
N GLY A 71 -32.95 21.41 26.13
CA GLY A 71 -33.37 22.19 24.98
C GLY A 71 -34.59 23.04 25.32
N ARG A 72 -34.41 24.37 25.37
CA ARG A 72 -35.54 25.31 25.40
C ARG A 72 -36.27 25.23 24.07
N ARG A 73 -37.55 24.85 24.13
CA ARG A 73 -38.51 25.07 23.04
C ARG A 73 -38.61 26.57 22.79
N ALA A 74 -38.21 27.04 21.62
CA ALA A 74 -38.56 28.37 21.15
C ALA A 74 -39.98 28.31 20.55
N SER A 75 -40.97 28.76 21.32
CA SER A 75 -42.30 29.07 20.83
C SER A 75 -42.25 30.28 19.90
N MET A 76 -42.80 30.15 18.69
CA MET A 76 -43.06 31.27 17.79
C MET A 76 -44.01 32.27 18.45
N GLY A 77 -43.51 33.47 18.71
CA GLY A 77 -44.30 34.67 18.99
C GLY A 77 -43.85 35.79 18.06
N ARG A 78 -44.74 36.23 17.17
CA ARG A 78 -44.65 37.56 16.52
C ARG A 78 -45.19 38.57 17.55
N PRO A 79 -44.68 39.81 17.62
CA PRO A 79 -45.14 40.80 16.66
C PRO A 79 -44.11 41.87 16.23
N SER A 80 -44.50 42.51 15.13
CA SER A 80 -44.15 43.84 14.58
C SER A 80 -43.27 44.77 15.42
N SER A 81 -42.17 45.25 14.82
CA SER A 81 -42.00 46.64 14.33
C SER A 81 -40.57 46.86 13.86
N ALA A 82 -40.44 47.61 12.77
CA ALA A 82 -39.22 47.97 12.04
C ALA A 82 -38.02 48.35 12.92
N ARG A 83 -36.83 47.82 12.60
CA ARG A 83 -35.61 48.61 12.40
C ARG A 83 -34.73 47.97 11.33
N VAL A 84 -34.42 48.81 10.35
CA VAL A 84 -33.44 48.67 9.29
C VAL A 84 -32.07 48.35 9.86
N VAL A 85 -31.47 47.22 9.50
CA VAL A 85 -30.01 47.11 9.27
C VAL A 85 -29.76 46.07 8.19
N SER A 86 -29.41 46.57 7.02
CA SER A 86 -28.34 46.12 6.13
C SER A 86 -28.26 44.66 5.65
N SER A 87 -28.20 44.57 4.31
CA SER A 87 -27.60 43.51 3.49
C SER A 87 -28.30 42.14 3.49
N MET A 88 -29.35 42.08 2.67
CA MET A 88 -29.97 40.86 2.18
C MET A 88 -28.96 40.05 1.37
N ARG A 89 -28.77 38.80 1.78
CA ARG A 89 -28.14 37.73 1.00
C ARG A 89 -28.95 37.47 -0.27
N ALA A 90 -28.26 37.42 -1.41
CA ALA A 90 -28.76 36.71 -2.60
C ALA A 90 -27.60 36.26 -3.50
N LEU A 91 -26.87 35.23 -3.07
CA LEU A 91 -26.26 34.27 -3.99
C LEU A 91 -25.99 32.96 -3.24
N ALA A 92 -27.05 32.18 -3.08
CA ALA A 92 -26.92 30.78 -2.73
C ALA A 92 -27.11 29.96 -4.00
N LEU A 93 -26.33 28.88 -4.09
CA LEU A 93 -26.64 27.65 -4.81
C LEU A 93 -26.22 27.56 -6.28
N ALA A 94 -24.97 27.15 -6.52
CA ALA A 94 -24.64 25.91 -7.24
C ALA A 94 -23.13 25.85 -7.52
N LEU A 95 -22.35 25.31 -6.58
CA LEU A 95 -21.09 24.65 -6.90
C LEU A 95 -21.13 23.29 -6.21
N CYS A 96 -22.00 22.41 -6.72
CA CYS A 96 -21.88 21.00 -6.40
C CYS A 96 -20.56 20.53 -7.01
N ILE A 97 -19.59 20.36 -6.12
CA ILE A 97 -18.47 19.45 -6.15
C ILE A 97 -18.65 18.35 -7.22
N ALA A 98 -18.27 18.66 -8.45
CA ALA A 98 -17.82 17.67 -9.41
C ALA A 98 -16.31 17.62 -9.22
N GLU A 99 -15.87 17.04 -8.10
CA GLU A 99 -14.57 16.40 -8.14
C GLU A 99 -14.71 15.31 -9.20
N PRO A 100 -13.96 15.35 -10.31
CA PRO A 100 -13.84 14.15 -11.11
C PRO A 100 -13.32 13.10 -10.11
N MET A 101 -14.11 12.05 -9.87
CA MET A 101 -13.54 10.81 -9.37
C MET A 101 -12.40 10.53 -10.35
N LEU A 102 -11.17 10.81 -9.90
CA LEU A 102 -9.97 10.35 -10.56
C LEU A 102 -10.11 8.84 -10.50
N SER A 103 -10.73 8.33 -11.56
CA SER A 103 -10.63 6.95 -11.99
C SER A 103 -9.17 6.64 -11.81
N HIS A 104 -8.82 5.75 -10.88
CA HIS A 104 -7.45 5.32 -10.73
C HIS A 104 -7.07 4.74 -12.08
N ALA A 105 -6.41 5.58 -12.88
CA ALA A 105 -6.10 5.26 -14.26
C ALA A 105 -5.38 3.94 -14.21
N GLN A 106 -5.93 2.97 -14.94
CA GLN A 106 -5.36 1.65 -15.09
C GLN A 106 -3.87 1.82 -15.38
N SER A 107 -3.02 1.54 -14.40
CA SER A 107 -1.68 2.13 -14.41
C SER A 107 -0.79 1.41 -15.42
N LEU A 108 -0.24 2.16 -16.35
CA LEU A 108 0.95 1.77 -17.12
C LEU A 108 2.14 2.57 -16.57
N PRO A 109 3.39 2.17 -16.85
CA PRO A 109 4.56 2.94 -16.46
C PRO A 109 4.49 4.39 -16.99
N THR A 110 5.05 5.35 -16.25
CA THR A 110 4.99 6.78 -16.60
C THR A 110 6.34 7.45 -16.55
N GLY A 111 6.51 8.49 -17.37
CA GLY A 111 7.74 9.28 -17.41
C GLY A 111 8.95 8.52 -17.97
N GLY A 112 8.74 7.57 -18.88
CA GLY A 112 9.82 6.79 -19.48
C GLY A 112 10.74 7.65 -20.33
N GLN A 113 12.04 7.64 -20.02
CA GLN A 113 13.10 8.35 -20.75
C GLN A 113 14.25 7.37 -21.01
N VAL A 114 14.66 7.24 -22.26
CA VAL A 114 15.76 6.35 -22.65
C VAL A 114 17.08 7.07 -22.44
N GLN A 115 17.86 6.65 -21.43
CA GLN A 115 19.15 7.27 -21.11
C GLN A 115 20.33 6.66 -21.85
N ALA A 116 20.25 5.38 -22.23
CA ALA A 116 21.29 4.72 -22.99
C ALA A 116 20.74 3.61 -23.87
N GLY A 117 21.44 3.32 -24.97
CA GLY A 117 20.98 2.39 -25.98
C GLY A 117 19.89 3.00 -26.89
N ASN A 118 19.25 2.14 -27.69
CA ASN A 118 18.21 2.52 -28.63
C ASN A 118 16.93 1.76 -28.30
N ALA A 119 15.94 2.49 -27.81
CA ALA A 119 14.59 2.00 -27.58
C ALA A 119 13.56 3.09 -27.88
N ASN A 120 12.39 2.68 -28.33
CA ASN A 120 11.23 3.54 -28.50
C ASN A 120 10.10 3.04 -27.60
N ILE A 121 9.47 3.97 -26.88
CA ILE A 121 8.35 3.69 -25.99
C ILE A 121 7.10 4.22 -26.67
N SER A 122 6.12 3.34 -26.88
CA SER A 122 4.82 3.71 -27.42
C SER A 122 3.71 3.01 -26.64
N GLN A 123 2.50 3.53 -26.75
CA GLN A 123 1.32 2.95 -26.11
C GLN A 123 0.22 2.75 -27.13
N THR A 124 -0.45 1.60 -27.07
CA THR A 124 -1.61 1.28 -27.89
C THR A 124 -2.67 0.68 -26.98
N GLY A 125 -3.71 1.46 -26.68
CA GLY A 125 -4.73 1.07 -25.70
C GLY A 125 -4.13 0.79 -24.32
N THR A 126 -4.36 -0.41 -23.81
CA THR A 126 -3.86 -0.91 -22.50
C THR A 126 -2.48 -1.57 -22.59
N THR A 127 -1.85 -1.56 -23.76
CA THR A 127 -0.52 -2.13 -23.96
C THR A 127 0.53 -1.04 -24.18
N MET A 128 1.55 -1.00 -23.32
CA MET A 128 2.78 -0.25 -23.57
C MET A 128 3.77 -1.14 -24.32
N ASN A 129 4.24 -0.67 -25.47
CA ASN A 129 5.25 -1.34 -26.27
C ASN A 129 6.60 -0.61 -26.13
N ILE A 130 7.63 -1.37 -25.77
CA ILE A 130 9.00 -0.90 -25.66
C ILE A 130 9.79 -1.63 -26.75
N ASN A 131 9.98 -0.95 -27.87
CA ASN A 131 10.68 -1.48 -29.04
C ASN A 131 12.16 -1.13 -28.93
N GLN A 132 12.97 -2.09 -28.48
CA GLN A 132 14.41 -1.94 -28.33
C GLN A 132 15.14 -2.52 -29.55
N SER A 133 16.09 -1.77 -30.09
CA SER A 133 16.93 -2.21 -31.21
C SER A 133 18.39 -2.47 -30.81
N SER A 134 18.85 -1.91 -29.69
CA SER A 134 20.20 -2.18 -29.16
C SER A 134 20.25 -3.44 -28.29
N GLN A 135 21.45 -4.02 -28.12
CA GLN A 135 21.62 -5.20 -27.25
C GLN A 135 21.33 -4.89 -25.77
N ARG A 136 21.61 -3.65 -25.34
CA ARG A 136 21.28 -3.14 -24.01
C ARG A 136 20.63 -1.78 -24.11
N ALA A 137 19.68 -1.50 -23.23
CA ALA A 137 19.12 -0.16 -23.08
C ALA A 137 18.84 0.14 -21.61
N VAL A 138 18.94 1.41 -21.23
CA VAL A 138 18.59 1.93 -19.91
C VAL A 138 17.45 2.91 -20.06
N ILE A 139 16.37 2.66 -19.32
CA ILE A 139 15.17 3.48 -19.32
C ILE A 139 14.88 3.91 -17.89
N ASP A 140 14.88 5.22 -17.67
CA ASP A 140 14.48 5.81 -16.41
C ASP A 140 12.97 6.08 -16.43
N TRP A 141 12.29 5.77 -15.34
CA TRP A 141 10.85 5.89 -15.18
C TRP A 141 10.53 6.67 -13.90
N ASN A 142 9.51 7.52 -13.95
CA ASN A 142 8.97 8.11 -12.73
C ASN A 142 8.22 7.05 -11.91
N THR A 143 7.36 6.27 -12.57
CA THR A 143 6.73 5.09 -11.97
C THR A 143 6.76 3.92 -12.93
N PHE A 144 6.92 2.72 -12.40
CA PHE A 144 6.83 1.48 -13.16
C PHE A 144 5.78 0.58 -12.54
N ASN A 145 4.52 0.84 -12.89
CA ASN A 145 3.36 0.09 -12.46
C ASN A 145 2.67 -0.56 -13.67
N VAL A 146 2.14 -1.76 -13.49
CA VAL A 146 1.37 -2.46 -14.52
C VAL A 146 0.09 -2.95 -13.87
N GLY A 147 -0.98 -2.18 -14.00
CA GLY A 147 -2.31 -2.50 -13.49
C GLY A 147 -2.89 -3.77 -14.12
N GLN A 148 -3.90 -4.36 -13.47
CA GLN A 148 -4.58 -5.54 -13.98
C GLN A 148 -5.24 -5.25 -15.35
N GLY A 149 -5.12 -6.19 -16.28
CA GLY A 149 -5.59 -6.02 -17.66
C GLY A 149 -4.68 -5.17 -18.57
N ASN A 150 -3.66 -4.52 -18.00
CA ASN A 150 -2.63 -3.84 -18.79
C ASN A 150 -1.46 -4.76 -19.12
N THR A 151 -0.75 -4.44 -20.19
CA THR A 151 0.44 -5.17 -20.63
C THR A 151 1.58 -4.21 -20.88
N VAL A 152 2.78 -4.54 -20.38
CA VAL A 152 4.04 -3.94 -20.84
C VAL A 152 4.77 -5.00 -21.66
N ARG A 153 5.05 -4.68 -22.92
CA ARG A 153 5.70 -5.58 -23.87
C ARG A 153 7.04 -5.01 -24.31
N PHE A 154 8.12 -5.73 -24.03
CA PHE A 154 9.46 -5.46 -24.54
C PHE A 154 9.69 -6.29 -25.81
N ASN A 155 9.83 -5.61 -26.94
CA ASN A 155 10.24 -6.20 -28.20
C ASN A 155 11.74 -5.88 -28.38
N GLN A 156 12.58 -6.83 -27.99
CA GLN A 156 14.04 -6.72 -27.99
C GLN A 156 14.64 -7.44 -29.22
N PRO A 157 15.89 -7.14 -29.64
CA PRO A 157 16.42 -7.69 -30.90
C PRO A 157 16.65 -9.21 -30.85
N ASN A 158 16.90 -9.79 -29.68
CA ASN A 158 17.09 -11.24 -29.47
C ASN A 158 16.87 -11.61 -28.00
N THR A 159 16.94 -12.91 -27.67
CA THR A 159 16.72 -13.43 -26.31
C THR A 159 17.81 -13.07 -25.30
N GLN A 160 18.99 -12.65 -25.79
CA GLN A 160 20.12 -12.23 -24.95
C GLN A 160 20.14 -10.72 -24.69
N ALA A 161 19.25 -9.97 -25.34
CA ALA A 161 19.17 -8.52 -25.16
C ALA A 161 18.56 -8.19 -23.79
N GLN A 162 19.02 -7.09 -23.22
CA GLN A 162 18.69 -6.70 -21.84
C GLN A 162 18.13 -5.29 -21.81
N THR A 163 17.12 -5.05 -20.99
CA THR A 163 16.61 -3.70 -20.70
C THR A 163 16.67 -3.44 -19.20
N LEU A 164 17.35 -2.37 -18.80
CA LEU A 164 17.39 -1.90 -17.42
C LEU A 164 16.36 -0.79 -17.22
N ASN A 165 15.31 -1.09 -16.45
CA ASN A 165 14.27 -0.15 -16.07
C ASN A 165 14.56 0.38 -14.66
N ARG A 166 14.83 1.67 -14.53
CA ARG A 166 15.17 2.31 -13.26
C ARG A 166 14.04 3.23 -12.85
N VAL A 167 13.44 2.96 -11.69
CA VAL A 167 12.43 3.84 -11.11
C VAL A 167 13.11 4.89 -10.24
N THR A 168 12.93 6.16 -10.59
CA THR A 168 13.51 7.31 -9.90
C THR A 168 12.49 8.02 -9.00
N GLY A 169 11.20 7.73 -9.16
CA GLY A 169 10.15 8.24 -8.28
C GLY A 169 10.14 7.58 -6.91
N ALA A 170 9.24 8.06 -6.04
CA ALA A 170 9.12 7.63 -4.65
C ALA A 170 8.22 6.39 -4.45
N GLU A 171 7.54 5.93 -5.49
CA GLU A 171 6.56 4.85 -5.40
C GLU A 171 7.20 3.47 -5.63
N ALA A 172 6.72 2.47 -4.90
CA ALA A 172 7.02 1.08 -5.17
C ALA A 172 6.38 0.62 -6.49
N SER A 173 7.04 -0.29 -7.20
CA SER A 173 6.53 -0.86 -8.45
C SER A 173 5.49 -1.92 -8.14
N GLN A 174 4.26 -1.74 -8.64
CA GLN A 174 3.16 -2.69 -8.51
C GLN A 174 2.86 -3.32 -9.86
N ILE A 175 3.14 -4.61 -10.00
CA ILE A 175 2.94 -5.40 -11.22
C ILE A 175 1.77 -6.35 -10.98
N GLN A 176 0.60 -5.99 -11.47
CA GLN A 176 -0.67 -6.73 -11.36
C GLN A 176 -1.18 -7.25 -12.71
N GLY A 177 -0.68 -6.69 -13.81
CA GLY A 177 -0.99 -7.10 -15.18
C GLY A 177 0.08 -8.01 -15.79
N SER A 178 0.33 -7.83 -17.09
CA SER A 178 1.25 -8.67 -17.86
C SER A 178 2.56 -7.96 -18.20
N LEU A 179 3.69 -8.59 -17.89
CA LEU A 179 5.03 -8.18 -18.32
C LEU A 179 5.56 -9.21 -19.31
N LEU A 180 5.70 -8.81 -20.57
CA LEU A 180 6.05 -9.71 -21.68
C LEU A 180 7.36 -9.25 -22.32
N ALA A 181 8.31 -10.15 -22.53
CA ALA A 181 9.56 -9.86 -23.22
C ALA A 181 10.11 -11.10 -23.92
N ASN A 182 10.74 -10.92 -25.08
CA ASN A 182 11.49 -12.01 -25.71
C ASN A 182 12.91 -12.16 -25.16
N GLY A 183 13.49 -11.12 -24.57
CA GLY A 183 14.79 -11.16 -23.89
C GLY A 183 14.67 -10.90 -22.39
N GLN A 184 15.65 -10.20 -21.83
CA GLN A 184 15.82 -10.04 -20.39
C GLN A 184 15.36 -8.65 -19.92
N VAL A 185 14.69 -8.62 -18.78
CA VAL A 185 14.17 -7.38 -18.17
C VAL A 185 14.72 -7.25 -16.76
N LEU A 186 15.37 -6.13 -16.49
CA LEU A 186 15.85 -5.75 -15.17
C LEU A 186 14.98 -4.58 -14.68
N ILE A 187 14.49 -4.68 -13.45
CA ILE A 187 13.70 -3.65 -12.77
C ILE A 187 14.44 -3.26 -11.50
N GLN A 188 14.88 -2.01 -11.44
CA GLN A 188 15.49 -1.38 -10.28
C GLN A 188 14.50 -0.38 -9.69
N ASN A 189 14.07 -0.61 -8.46
CA ASN A 189 13.26 0.36 -7.71
C ASN A 189 13.64 0.31 -6.22
N ALA A 190 14.24 1.38 -5.72
CA ALA A 190 14.66 1.49 -4.31
C ALA A 190 13.49 1.32 -3.32
N ASN A 191 12.28 1.69 -3.73
CA ASN A 191 11.08 1.63 -2.90
C ASN A 191 10.45 0.23 -2.86
N GLY A 192 10.91 -0.69 -3.72
CA GLY A 192 10.40 -2.07 -3.80
C GLY A 192 9.72 -2.41 -5.12
N VAL A 193 9.58 -3.72 -5.35
CA VAL A 193 8.87 -4.30 -6.50
C VAL A 193 7.93 -5.38 -5.98
N LEU A 194 6.63 -5.22 -6.20
CA LEU A 194 5.56 -6.12 -5.77
C LEU A 194 4.86 -6.71 -7.00
N PHE A 195 4.79 -8.03 -7.05
CA PHE A 195 3.97 -8.77 -8.01
C PHE A 195 2.66 -9.18 -7.35
N GLY A 196 1.55 -8.66 -7.87
CA GLY A 196 0.20 -8.91 -7.36
C GLY A 196 -0.36 -10.26 -7.82
N ASN A 197 -1.49 -10.65 -7.22
CA ASN A 197 -2.22 -11.85 -7.63
C ASN A 197 -2.72 -11.71 -9.07
N GLY A 198 -2.51 -12.75 -9.88
CA GLY A 198 -2.88 -12.76 -11.30
C GLY A 198 -1.91 -12.03 -12.22
N ALA A 199 -0.80 -11.48 -11.70
CA ALA A 199 0.26 -10.93 -12.53
C ALA A 199 0.91 -12.04 -13.38
N VAL A 200 1.15 -11.75 -14.65
CA VAL A 200 1.80 -12.67 -15.58
C VAL A 200 3.14 -12.09 -15.99
N VAL A 201 4.22 -12.80 -15.67
CA VAL A 201 5.57 -12.44 -16.11
C VAL A 201 6.06 -13.52 -17.07
N ASN A 202 6.19 -13.17 -18.34
CA ASN A 202 6.74 -14.05 -19.36
C ASN A 202 7.88 -13.31 -20.08
N VAL A 203 9.09 -13.56 -19.60
CA VAL A 203 10.32 -12.92 -20.08
C VAL A 203 11.43 -13.98 -20.17
N GLY A 204 12.48 -13.70 -20.94
CA GLY A 204 13.65 -14.60 -21.02
C GLY A 204 14.40 -14.70 -19.69
N ALA A 205 14.57 -13.56 -19.00
CA ALA A 205 15.03 -13.51 -17.61
C ALA A 205 14.48 -12.25 -16.92
N LEU A 206 14.20 -12.35 -15.63
CA LEU A 206 13.79 -11.22 -14.79
C LEU A 206 14.79 -11.01 -13.66
N LEU A 207 15.25 -9.77 -13.48
CA LEU A 207 15.86 -9.31 -12.24
C LEU A 207 15.02 -8.17 -11.67
N ALA A 208 14.49 -8.33 -10.46
CA ALA A 208 13.86 -7.25 -9.72
C ALA A 208 14.70 -6.95 -8.47
N THR A 209 15.15 -5.70 -8.32
CA THR A 209 16.06 -5.31 -7.24
C THR A 209 15.72 -3.95 -6.67
N THR A 210 16.01 -3.78 -5.38
CA THR A 210 15.99 -2.49 -4.68
C THR A 210 17.37 -1.83 -4.62
N LYS A 211 18.41 -2.58 -4.96
CA LYS A 211 19.80 -2.11 -5.01
C LYS A 211 20.07 -1.34 -6.30
N SER A 212 21.07 -0.47 -6.25
CA SER A 212 21.49 0.30 -7.42
C SER A 212 22.36 -0.54 -8.35
N ILE A 213 22.09 -0.43 -9.65
CA ILE A 213 22.93 -0.94 -10.74
C ILE A 213 23.57 0.28 -11.41
N ASP A 214 24.87 0.20 -11.64
CA ASP A 214 25.59 1.22 -12.42
C ASP A 214 25.22 1.08 -13.91
N ALA A 215 24.59 2.13 -14.47
CA ALA A 215 24.13 2.13 -15.85
C ALA A 215 25.29 2.04 -16.86
N ASN A 216 26.45 2.61 -16.55
CA ASN A 216 27.61 2.58 -17.44
C ASN A 216 28.22 1.17 -17.46
N ALA A 217 28.40 0.55 -16.29
CA ALA A 217 28.87 -0.83 -16.19
C ALA A 217 27.90 -1.81 -16.87
N PHE A 218 26.59 -1.60 -16.67
CA PHE A 218 25.56 -2.37 -17.37
C PHE A 218 25.69 -2.24 -18.89
N MET A 219 25.85 -1.02 -19.41
CA MET A 219 25.98 -0.80 -20.86
C MET A 219 27.28 -1.40 -21.41
N ALA A 220 28.40 -1.29 -20.67
CA ALA A 220 29.67 -1.92 -21.01
C ALA A 220 29.59 -3.46 -21.01
N GLY A 221 28.70 -4.04 -20.21
CA GLY A 221 28.55 -5.49 -20.09
C GLY A 221 29.43 -6.13 -19.06
N ASP A 222 29.87 -5.33 -18.12
CA ASP A 222 30.59 -5.80 -16.96
C ASP A 222 29.69 -6.69 -16.09
N PRO A 223 30.26 -7.49 -15.19
CA PRO A 223 29.50 -8.20 -14.19
C PRO A 223 28.54 -7.26 -13.43
N LEU A 224 27.30 -7.70 -13.23
CA LEU A 224 26.29 -6.91 -12.55
C LEU A 224 26.62 -6.79 -11.05
N GLU A 225 27.14 -5.63 -10.64
CA GLU A 225 27.32 -5.29 -9.24
C GLU A 225 26.07 -4.61 -8.67
N LEU A 226 25.52 -5.18 -7.59
CA LEU A 226 24.37 -4.61 -6.87
C LEU A 226 24.85 -3.82 -5.65
N LYS A 227 24.82 -2.49 -5.73
CA LYS A 227 25.31 -1.61 -4.66
C LYS A 227 24.17 -1.16 -3.74
N SER A 228 24.49 -0.94 -2.47
CA SER A 228 23.53 -0.31 -1.55
C SER A 228 23.14 1.05 -2.11
N THR A 229 21.86 1.39 -2.04
CA THR A 229 21.30 2.63 -2.57
C THR A 229 21.61 3.85 -1.70
N GLY A 230 22.41 3.69 -0.64
CA GLY A 230 22.87 4.78 0.24
C GLY A 230 21.82 5.34 1.20
N VAL A 231 20.64 4.70 1.28
CA VAL A 231 19.50 5.18 2.10
C VAL A 231 19.27 4.37 3.37
N ASN A 232 20.18 3.45 3.74
CA ASN A 232 20.14 2.72 5.01
C ASN A 232 21.54 2.50 5.56
#